data_AF-A0A7C4KZ07-F1
#
_entry.id   AF-A0A7C4KZ07-F1
#
_cell.length_a   1.000
_cell.length_b   1.000
_cell.length_c   1.000
_cell.angle_alpha   90.00
_cell.angle_beta   90.00
_cell.angle_gamma   90.00
#
_symmetry.space_group_name_H-M   'P 1'
#
loop_
_entity.id
_entity.type
_entity.pdbx_description
1 polymer ?
#
loop_
_entity_poly.entity_id
_entity_poly.type
_entity_poly.pdbx_seq_one_letter_code
_entity_poly.pdbx_strand_id
1 'polypeptide(L)'
;MIIGILAYQGAIEEHLKMTKIALESMKINGEVKLVKKYDEIKEIDGLIIPGGESTTIGKISTLNQTIQLIKQRIYEGMPVLGTCAGLILLAKKVYDRVIGEVKQSLIGVMDITIERNAFGRQRESFEVDLEIPIIG
;
A
#
# COMPACT_ATOMS: atom_id res chain seq x y z
N MET A 1 7.03 18.42 -1.82
CA MET A 1 6.65 17.11 -2.39
C MET A 1 5.20 16.80 -2.07
N ILE A 2 4.52 15.98 -2.87
CA ILE A 2 3.13 15.54 -2.66
C ILE A 2 3.11 14.03 -2.43
N ILE A 3 2.72 13.59 -1.24
CA ILE A 3 2.55 12.17 -0.91
C ILE A 3 1.07 11.80 -1.02
N GLY A 4 0.75 10.86 -1.90
CA GLY A 4 -0.59 10.32 -2.06
C GLY A 4 -0.86 9.16 -1.11
N ILE A 5 -2.05 9.12 -0.49
CA ILE A 5 -2.58 7.94 0.21
C ILE A 5 -3.68 7.34 -0.65
N LEU A 6 -3.55 6.07 -1.06
CA LEU A 6 -4.57 5.40 -1.87
C LEU A 6 -5.85 5.20 -1.04
N ALA A 7 -6.86 6.04 -1.31
CA ALA A 7 -8.02 6.20 -0.45
C ALA A 7 -9.25 5.40 -0.91
N TYR A 8 -9.04 4.13 -1.26
CA TYR A 8 -10.13 3.22 -1.66
C TYR A 8 -10.81 2.54 -0.48
N GLN A 9 -10.03 1.99 0.43
CA GLN A 9 -10.51 1.32 1.64
C GLN A 9 -9.33 1.16 2.59
N GLY A 10 -9.60 1.06 3.90
CA GLY A 10 -8.61 0.69 4.90
C GLY A 10 -8.25 1.83 5.84
N ALA A 11 -7.06 1.74 6.44
CA ALA A 11 -6.53 2.66 7.45
C ALA A 11 -6.06 4.00 6.84
N ILE A 12 -6.96 4.69 6.13
CA ILE A 12 -6.66 5.90 5.35
C ILE A 12 -6.34 7.07 6.27
N GLU A 13 -7.14 7.27 7.33
CA GLU A 13 -7.01 8.41 8.24
C GLU A 13 -5.72 8.30 9.06
N GLU A 14 -5.34 7.10 9.49
CA GLU A 14 -4.12 6.82 10.22
C GLU A 14 -2.89 7.14 9.36
N HIS A 15 -2.87 6.67 8.11
CA HIS A 15 -1.79 6.98 7.18
C HIS A 15 -1.72 8.47 6.83
N LEU A 16 -2.86 9.14 6.63
CA LEU A 16 -2.90 10.59 6.39
C LEU A 16 -2.31 11.35 7.58
N LYS A 17 -2.74 11.03 8.80
CA LYS A 17 -2.29 11.68 10.03
C LYS A 17 -0.80 11.43 10.27
N MET A 18 -0.35 10.17 10.18
CA MET A 18 1.04 9.83 10.47
C MET A 18 2.02 10.38 9.43
N THR A 19 1.62 10.42 8.16
CA THR A 19 2.47 11.02 7.12
C THR A 19 2.62 12.53 7.34
N LYS A 20 1.55 13.23 7.74
CA LYS A 20 1.64 14.66 8.11
C LYS A 20 2.59 14.89 9.29
N ILE A 21 2.44 14.10 10.35
CA ILE A 21 3.32 14.16 11.52
C ILE A 21 4.78 13.90 11.12
N ALA A 22 5.03 12.91 10.26
CA ALA A 22 6.38 12.59 9.79
C ALA A 22 7.00 13.73 8.96
N LEU A 23 6.23 14.35 8.05
CA LEU A 23 6.71 15.50 7.29
C LEU A 23 7.07 16.68 8.21
N GLU A 24 6.21 16.97 9.19
CA GLU A 24 6.43 18.02 10.18
C GLU A 24 7.66 17.74 11.05
N SER A 25 7.79 16.53 11.60
CA SER A 25 8.91 16.16 12.48
C SER A 25 10.25 16.18 11.76
N MET A 26 10.26 15.80 10.48
CA MET A 26 11.43 15.85 9.61
C MET A 26 11.70 17.26 9.03
N LYS A 27 10.81 18.23 9.27
CA LYS A 27 10.86 19.59 8.71
C LYS A 27 10.91 19.60 7.17
N ILE A 28 10.21 18.66 6.54
CA ILE A 28 10.11 18.55 5.08
C ILE A 28 8.86 19.28 4.61
N ASN A 29 9.04 20.21 3.67
CA ASN A 29 7.90 20.90 3.06
C ASN A 29 7.18 19.98 2.06
N GLY A 30 5.93 19.64 2.36
CA GLY A 30 5.13 18.77 1.51
C GLY A 30 3.66 18.73 1.86
N GLU A 31 2.88 18.15 0.96
CA GLU A 31 1.44 17.96 1.10
C GLU A 31 1.12 16.46 1.13
N VAL A 32 0.11 16.08 1.91
CA VAL A 32 -0.41 14.71 1.90
C VAL A 32 -1.83 14.74 1.34
N LYS A 33 -2.05 14.06 0.21
CA LYS A 33 -3.34 14.01 -0.50
C LYS A 33 -3.96 12.63 -0.43
N LEU A 34 -5.28 12.57 -0.27
CA LEU A 34 -6.03 11.35 -0.52
C LEU A 34 -6.22 11.21 -2.03
N VAL A 35 -5.81 10.08 -2.60
CA VAL A 35 -5.92 9.82 -4.03
C VAL A 35 -6.88 8.67 -4.30
N LYS A 36 -7.83 8.89 -5.22
CA LYS A 36 -8.85 7.92 -5.63
C LYS A 36 -8.91 7.81 -7.15
N LYS A 37 -8.62 8.88 -7.88
CA LYS A 37 -8.79 8.96 -9.32
C LYS A 37 -7.46 8.78 -10.05
N TYR A 38 -7.57 8.37 -11.30
CA TYR A 38 -6.44 8.21 -12.21
C TYR A 38 -5.58 9.47 -12.29
N ASP A 39 -6.20 10.64 -12.49
CA ASP A 39 -5.45 11.89 -12.64
C ASP A 39 -4.81 12.38 -11.34
N GLU A 40 -5.44 12.15 -10.19
CA GLU A 40 -4.85 12.46 -8.88
C GLU A 40 -3.57 11.66 -8.63
N ILE A 41 -3.50 10.42 -9.13
CA ILE A 41 -2.30 9.58 -9.04
C ILE A 41 -1.18 10.09 -9.94
N LYS A 42 -1.44 10.89 -10.99
CA LYS A 42 -0.37 11.48 -11.81
C LYS A 42 0.36 12.64 -11.13
N GLU A 43 -0.33 13.33 -10.23
CA GLU A 43 0.15 14.57 -9.62
C GLU A 43 1.00 14.37 -8.36
N ILE A 44 1.08 13.15 -7.83
CA ILE A 44 1.82 12.86 -6.60
C ILE A 44 3.29 12.54 -6.86
N ASP A 45 4.17 12.79 -5.91
CA ASP A 45 5.59 12.45 -5.97
C ASP A 45 5.89 11.06 -5.37
N GLY A 46 5.02 10.56 -4.49
CA GLY A 46 5.12 9.23 -3.88
C GLY A 46 3.76 8.70 -3.45
N LEU A 47 3.62 7.39 -3.31
CA LEU A 47 2.34 6.74 -2.98
C LEU A 47 2.45 5.85 -1.74
N ILE A 48 1.47 5.95 -0.85
CA ILE A 48 1.25 5.02 0.24
C ILE A 48 0.00 4.20 -0.05
N ILE A 49 0.12 2.87 0.02
CA ILE A 49 -0.99 1.93 -0.10
C ILE A 49 -1.25 1.37 1.30
N PRO A 50 -2.37 1.77 1.95
CA PRO A 50 -2.61 1.44 3.35
C PRO A 50 -2.97 -0.03 3.57
N GLY A 51 -2.97 -0.44 4.84
CA GLY A 51 -3.59 -1.68 5.29
C GLY A 51 -5.12 -1.66 5.13
N GLY A 52 -5.74 -2.83 5.02
CA GLY A 52 -7.18 -2.98 4.75
C GLY A 52 -7.48 -4.36 4.17
N GLU A 53 -8.47 -4.45 3.27
CA GLU A 53 -8.70 -5.64 2.46
C GLU A 53 -8.11 -5.46 1.05
N SER A 54 -6.96 -6.07 0.83
CA SER A 54 -6.30 -6.27 -0.46
C SER A 54 -7.23 -6.63 -1.63
N THR A 55 -8.21 -7.52 -1.48
CA THR A 55 -9.10 -7.92 -2.59
C THR A 55 -10.02 -6.77 -3.01
N THR A 56 -10.55 -6.05 -2.03
CA THR A 56 -11.39 -4.86 -2.24
C THR A 56 -10.59 -3.73 -2.86
N ILE A 57 -9.41 -3.42 -2.30
CA ILE A 57 -8.53 -2.38 -2.83
C ILE A 57 -8.11 -2.73 -4.27
N GLY A 58 -7.73 -3.97 -4.55
CA GLY A 58 -7.39 -4.44 -5.88
C GLY A 58 -8.56 -4.32 -6.86
N LYS A 59 -9.77 -4.73 -6.47
CA LYS A 59 -10.97 -4.62 -7.29
C LYS A 59 -11.31 -3.17 -7.63
N ILE A 60 -11.28 -2.27 -6.64
CA ILE A 60 -11.54 -0.83 -6.85
C ILE A 60 -10.45 -0.21 -7.73
N SER A 61 -9.18 -0.62 -7.57
CA SER A 61 -8.07 -0.16 -8.41
C SER A 61 -8.26 -0.57 -9.87
N THR A 62 -8.75 -1.79 -10.12
CA THR A 62 -9.12 -2.25 -11.47
C THR A 62 -10.26 -1.41 -12.05
N LEU A 63 -11.33 -1.18 -11.27
CA LEU A 63 -12.50 -0.39 -11.70
C LEU A 63 -12.11 1.05 -12.06
N ASN A 64 -11.19 1.66 -11.31
CA ASN A 64 -10.68 3.00 -11.57
C ASN A 64 -9.52 3.03 -12.58
N GLN A 65 -9.15 1.88 -13.16
CA GLN A 65 -8.05 1.73 -14.13
C GLN A 65 -6.69 2.22 -13.61
N THR A 66 -6.49 2.24 -12.29
CA THR A 66 -5.31 2.82 -11.65
C THR A 66 -4.14 1.84 -11.51
N ILE A 67 -4.37 0.54 -11.61
CA ILE A 67 -3.32 -0.49 -11.48
C ILE A 67 -2.17 -0.25 -12.47
N GLN A 68 -2.48 -0.08 -13.76
CA GLN A 68 -1.44 0.07 -14.79
C GLN A 68 -0.70 1.40 -14.63
N LEU A 69 -1.41 2.47 -14.27
CA LEU A 69 -0.78 3.75 -14.00
C LEU A 69 0.18 3.68 -12.81
N ILE A 70 -0.27 3.14 -11.68
CA ILE A 70 0.58 2.99 -10.49
C ILE A 70 1.82 2.16 -10.85
N LYS A 71 1.63 1.04 -11.56
CA LYS A 71 2.74 0.18 -12.02
C LYS A 71 3.73 0.93 -12.91
N GLN A 72 3.24 1.68 -13.89
CA GLN A 72 4.07 2.51 -14.77
C GLN A 72 4.87 3.54 -13.95
N ARG A 73 4.20 4.29 -13.08
CA ARG A 73 4.85 5.33 -12.26
C ARG A 73 5.92 4.76 -11.33
N ILE A 74 5.71 3.55 -10.79
CA ILE A 74 6.73 2.85 -10.00
C ILE A 74 7.96 2.53 -10.85
N TYR A 75 7.78 2.03 -12.08
CA TYR A 75 8.90 1.76 -12.98
C TYR A 75 9.61 3.04 -13.46
N GLU A 76 8.92 4.18 -13.46
CA GLU A 76 9.49 5.51 -13.71
C GLU A 76 10.19 6.11 -12.47
N GLY A 77 10.18 5.40 -11.33
CA GLY A 77 10.92 5.80 -10.13
C GLY A 77 10.09 6.43 -9.02
N MET A 78 8.75 6.44 -9.12
CA MET A 78 7.91 6.91 -8.02
C MET A 78 8.06 5.99 -6.79
N PRO A 79 8.49 6.50 -5.62
CA PRO A 79 8.58 5.71 -4.39
C PRO A 79 7.19 5.29 -3.90
N VAL A 80 7.08 4.03 -3.44
CA VAL A 80 5.84 3.48 -2.90
C VAL A 80 6.06 2.74 -1.60
N LEU A 81 5.21 3.01 -0.61
CA LEU A 81 5.15 2.31 0.66
C LEU A 81 3.83 1.52 0.73
N GLY A 82 3.93 0.19 0.78
CA GLY A 82 2.77 -0.69 0.97
C GLY A 82 2.79 -1.31 2.37
N THR A 83 1.72 -1.11 3.16
CA THR A 83 1.58 -1.71 4.49
C THR A 83 0.45 -2.75 4.49
N CYS A 84 0.70 -3.93 5.08
CA CYS A 84 -0.29 -5.02 5.15
C CYS A 84 -0.93 -5.34 3.77
N ALA A 85 -2.17 -4.91 3.52
CA ALA A 85 -2.84 -5.04 2.23
C ALA A 85 -2.06 -4.39 1.09
N GLY A 86 -1.40 -3.24 1.32
CA GLY A 86 -0.56 -2.60 0.34
C GLY A 86 0.62 -3.48 -0.10
N LEU A 87 1.26 -4.18 0.84
CA LEU A 87 2.32 -5.14 0.52
C LEU A 87 1.78 -6.31 -0.31
N ILE A 88 0.59 -6.81 0.01
CA ILE A 88 -0.11 -7.84 -0.78
C ILE A 88 -0.33 -7.37 -2.23
N LEU A 89 -0.79 -6.13 -2.44
CA LEU A 89 -1.00 -5.59 -3.80
C LEU A 89 0.30 -5.48 -4.61
N LEU A 90 1.43 -5.18 -3.95
CA LEU A 90 2.72 -4.99 -4.61
C LEU A 90 3.37 -6.33 -5.03
N ALA A 91 3.04 -7.44 -4.37
CA ALA A 91 3.58 -8.76 -4.68
C ALA A 91 3.18 -9.28 -6.06
N LYS A 92 4.07 -10.01 -6.73
CA LYS A 92 3.76 -10.72 -7.99
C LYS A 92 2.80 -11.89 -7.79
N LYS A 93 2.88 -12.58 -6.64
CA LYS A 93 2.09 -13.77 -6.35
C LYS A 93 1.52 -13.72 -4.94
N VAL A 94 0.29 -14.21 -4.81
CA VAL A 94 -0.42 -14.27 -3.55
C VAL A 94 -1.04 -15.65 -3.39
N TYR A 95 -0.87 -16.22 -2.21
CA TYR A 95 -1.31 -17.55 -1.83
C TYR A 95 -2.15 -17.47 -0.54
N ASP A 96 -3.10 -18.39 -0.40
CA ASP A 96 -3.87 -18.63 0.82
C ASP A 96 -3.80 -20.12 1.15
N ARG A 97 -3.57 -20.44 2.42
CA ARG A 97 -3.35 -21.83 2.87
C ARG A 97 -4.54 -22.75 2.60
N VAL A 98 -5.75 -22.21 2.54
CA VAL A 98 -7.00 -22.99 2.39
C VAL A 98 -7.35 -23.17 0.92
N ILE A 99 -7.22 -22.11 0.11
CA ILE A 99 -7.72 -22.12 -1.29
C ILE A 99 -6.61 -22.16 -2.35
N GLY A 100 -5.34 -22.05 -1.95
CA GLY A 100 -4.21 -22.09 -2.87
C GLY A 100 -3.86 -20.72 -3.45
N GLU A 101 -3.47 -20.69 -4.72
CA GLU A 101 -3.15 -19.44 -5.43
C GLU A 101 -4.38 -18.52 -5.53
N VAL A 102 -4.24 -17.29 -5.04
CA VAL A 102 -5.33 -16.31 -5.01
C VAL A 102 -5.29 -15.46 -6.27
N LYS A 103 -6.27 -15.66 -7.15
CA LYS A 103 -6.49 -14.80 -8.32
C LYS A 103 -7.18 -13.51 -7.90
N GLN A 104 -6.39 -12.48 -7.60
CA GLN A 104 -6.88 -11.13 -7.31
C GLN A 104 -6.14 -10.09 -8.15
N SER A 105 -6.69 -8.87 -8.20
CA SER A 105 -6.04 -7.77 -8.89
C SER A 105 -4.84 -7.26 -8.09
N LEU A 106 -3.65 -7.31 -8.70
CA LEU A 106 -2.37 -6.94 -8.11
C LEU A 106 -1.67 -5.89 -8.98
N ILE A 107 -0.84 -5.06 -8.35
CA ILE A 107 0.12 -4.19 -9.04
C ILE A 107 1.30 -5.05 -9.53
N GLY A 108 1.78 -5.97 -8.67
CA GLY A 108 2.72 -7.01 -9.07
C GLY A 108 4.06 -6.47 -9.56
N VAL A 109 4.69 -5.61 -8.77
CA VAL A 109 5.99 -4.99 -9.05
C VAL A 109 7.12 -5.57 -8.19
N MET A 110 6.80 -6.08 -7.00
CA MET A 110 7.77 -6.74 -6.11
C MET A 110 7.86 -8.23 -6.43
N ASP A 111 9.08 -8.73 -6.66
CA ASP A 111 9.33 -10.14 -6.96
C ASP A 111 9.29 -11.03 -5.70
N ILE A 112 8.13 -11.06 -5.07
CA ILE A 112 7.85 -11.80 -3.85
C ILE A 112 6.56 -12.59 -3.99
N THR A 113 6.45 -13.64 -3.18
CA THR A 113 5.20 -14.40 -2.98
C THR A 113 4.74 -14.18 -1.55
N ILE A 114 3.46 -13.87 -1.37
CA ILE A 114 2.87 -13.62 -0.04
C ILE A 114 1.81 -14.67 0.28
N GLU A 115 1.88 -15.24 1.48
CA GLU A 115 0.77 -15.98 2.10
C GLU A 115 -0.12 -15.01 2.89
N ARG A 116 -1.41 -14.93 2.55
CA ARG A 116 -2.38 -14.11 3.29
C ARG A 116 -2.72 -14.76 4.62
N ASN A 117 -2.88 -13.95 5.66
CA ASN A 117 -3.36 -14.37 6.98
C ASN A 117 -2.57 -15.55 7.59
N ALA A 118 -1.25 -15.61 7.34
CA ALA A 118 -0.40 -16.73 7.74
C ALA A 118 -0.38 -16.97 9.27
N PHE A 119 -0.61 -15.93 10.06
CA PHE A 119 -0.65 -15.98 11.53
C PHE A 119 -2.02 -16.36 12.11
N GLY A 120 -3.04 -16.58 11.26
CA GLY A 120 -4.39 -16.93 11.69
C GLY A 120 -5.40 -15.80 11.52
N ARG A 121 -6.49 -15.89 12.29
CA ARG A 121 -7.57 -14.91 12.35
C ARG A 121 -7.18 -13.70 13.20
N GLN A 122 -8.04 -12.68 13.18
CA GLN A 122 -7.82 -11.43 13.91
C GLN A 122 -7.60 -11.59 15.43
N ARG A 123 -8.09 -12.67 16.05
CA ARG A 123 -7.86 -12.97 17.47
C ARG A 123 -6.42 -13.41 17.78
N GLU A 124 -5.69 -13.85 16.76
CA GLU A 124 -4.29 -14.27 16.85
C GLU A 124 -3.30 -13.11 16.55
N SER A 125 -3.80 -11.87 16.39
CA SER A 125 -2.96 -10.69 16.27
C SER A 125 -2.10 -10.48 17.52
N PHE A 126 -0.86 -10.03 17.31
CA PHE A 126 0.11 -9.75 18.37
C PHE A 126 0.97 -8.54 18.00
N GLU A 127 1.72 -8.05 18.98
CA GLU A 127 2.70 -6.98 18.83
C GLU A 127 4.08 -7.51 19.22
N VAL A 128 5.13 -7.03 18.56
CA VAL A 128 6.51 -7.45 18.82
C VAL A 128 7.46 -6.30 18.50
N ASP A 129 8.52 -6.16 19.30
CA ASP A 129 9.61 -5.24 19.01
C ASP A 129 10.45 -5.76 17.83
N LEU A 130 10.82 -4.87 16.91
CA LEU A 130 11.64 -5.19 15.75
C LEU A 130 12.94 -4.39 15.79
N GLU A 131 14.06 -5.07 15.60
CA GLU A 131 15.36 -4.42 15.39
C GLU A 131 15.50 -4.02 13.92
N ILE A 132 15.46 -2.72 13.63
CA ILE A 132 15.64 -2.19 12.27
C ILE A 132 16.76 -1.15 12.30
N PRO A 133 18.04 -1.59 12.22
CA PRO A 133 19.20 -0.73 12.51
C PRO A 133 19.30 0.55 11.67
N ILE A 134 18.69 0.57 10.48
CA ILE A 134 18.71 1.72 9.57
C ILE A 134 17.63 2.77 9.89
N ILE A 135 16.61 2.40 10.68
CA ILE A 135 15.52 3.29 11.11
C ILE A 135 15.69 3.68 12.60
N GLY A 136 16.40 2.85 13.37
CA GLY A 136 16.65 3.00 14.80
C GLY A 136 16.61 1.65 15.47
#